data_AF-A0ABD5UHP9-F1
#
_entry.id   AF-A0ABD5UHP9-F1
#
_cell.length_a   1.000
_cell.length_b   1.000
_cell.length_c   1.000
_cell.angle_alpha   90.00
_cell.angle_beta   90.00
_cell.angle_gamma   90.00
#
_symmetry.space_group_name_H-M   'P 1'
#
loop_
_entity.id
_entity.type
_entity.pdbx_description
1 polymer ?
#
loop_
_entity_poly.entity_id
_entity_poly.type
_entity_poly.pdbx_seq_one_letter_code
_entity_poly.pdbx_strand_id
1 'polypeptide(L)'
;MHVPQEVYDLEGFCQALLDIDESHLFEGQHLHQIKTYFYLTEHDDWKASFGQSYQEEDYGEITKLTREFTTRSGEAGRAVFYAAYYEDDLLIIFTSATEDAIDQTLENSVNASKELAEMPIVPRDFQKMNEMVLSKYEEVDITEFKSKRIPDLADAEIRPEYDRTMEYKGRDGRQTLKEFRQYYGVVPVRIQYEHEDIALRIDTNGKFTLIRLNNATFTLLFELIEEVLDHVLDIQEVSQEIRFRTEKRRSGDLELEVPTVTAGQIEFQKSFNRLMAEEFVQNAGNRSDTPFTFTDVSMEAGSLDFTATVTDEQRSAFFNISATEDAMRIVPKHNCAFPSLIRFYQLLTETIDESAQITLFDDESAYSTSAS
;
A
#
# COMPACT_ATOMS: atom_id res chain seq x y z
N MET A 1 -9.41 11.76 18.97
CA MET A 1 -8.39 12.81 18.82
C MET A 1 -9.07 14.17 18.79
N HIS A 2 -8.84 14.98 19.81
CA HIS A 2 -9.37 16.34 19.92
C HIS A 2 -8.24 17.34 19.71
N VAL A 3 -8.27 18.05 18.59
CA VAL A 3 -7.34 19.14 18.26
C VAL A 3 -8.16 20.43 18.18
N PRO A 4 -7.71 21.55 18.79
CA PRO A 4 -8.39 22.84 18.68
C PRO A 4 -8.57 23.27 17.23
N GLN A 5 -9.66 23.98 16.94
CA GLN A 5 -9.87 24.54 15.61
C GLN A 5 -9.07 25.84 15.47
N GLU A 6 -7.93 25.73 14.80
CA GLU A 6 -7.06 26.84 14.41
C GLU A 6 -6.62 26.65 12.95
N VAL A 7 -5.79 27.56 12.45
CA VAL A 7 -5.20 27.46 11.11
C VAL A 7 -3.80 26.86 11.27
N TYR A 8 -3.62 25.65 10.75
CA TYR A 8 -2.37 24.90 10.78
C TYR A 8 -1.85 24.66 9.37
N ASP A 9 -0.53 24.74 9.23
CA ASP A 9 0.22 23.98 8.23
C ASP A 9 0.54 22.57 8.80
N LEU A 10 1.16 21.70 8.01
CA LEU A 10 1.47 20.34 8.46
C LEU A 10 2.44 20.29 9.66
N GLU A 11 3.50 21.11 9.63
CA GLU A 11 4.49 21.19 10.71
C GLU A 11 3.84 21.71 12.01
N GLY A 12 3.07 22.80 11.92
CA GLY A 12 2.33 23.38 13.04
C GLY A 12 1.28 22.43 13.59
N PHE A 13 0.63 21.62 12.75
CA PHE A 13 -0.29 20.58 13.23
C PHE A 13 0.44 19.48 14.01
N CYS A 14 1.59 19.01 13.52
CA CYS A 14 2.41 18.02 14.24
C CYS A 14 2.89 18.57 15.59
N GLN A 15 3.32 19.84 15.62
CA GLN A 15 3.71 20.51 16.86
C GLN A 15 2.52 20.67 17.82
N ALA A 16 1.34 21.01 17.32
CA ALA A 16 0.12 21.08 18.13
C ALA A 16 -0.22 19.73 18.76
N LEU A 17 -0.07 18.61 18.04
CA LEU A 17 -0.27 17.26 18.60
C LEU A 17 0.69 16.95 19.76
N LEU A 18 1.87 17.56 19.80
CA LEU A 18 2.86 17.40 20.87
C LEU A 18 2.59 18.32 22.07
N ASP A 19 2.03 19.50 21.83
CA ASP A 19 1.80 20.51 22.86
C ASP A 19 0.48 20.30 23.63
N ILE A 20 -0.48 19.58 23.05
CA ILE A 20 -1.75 19.26 23.71
C ILE A 20 -1.53 18.20 24.79
N ASP A 21 -2.11 18.42 25.98
CA ASP A 21 -2.13 17.43 27.05
C ASP A 21 -2.77 16.11 26.57
N GLU A 22 -2.08 14.99 26.77
CA GLU A 22 -2.53 13.68 26.28
C GLU A 22 -3.95 13.32 26.73
N SER A 23 -4.35 13.69 27.95
CA SER A 23 -5.67 13.37 28.47
C SER A 23 -6.79 14.10 27.72
N HIS A 24 -6.48 15.28 27.18
CA HIS A 24 -7.39 16.01 26.31
C HIS A 24 -7.34 15.50 24.88
N LEU A 25 -6.14 15.27 24.32
CA LEU A 25 -5.96 14.79 22.96
C LEU A 25 -6.70 13.46 22.71
N PHE A 26 -6.62 12.54 23.68
CA PHE A 26 -7.20 11.20 23.63
C PHE A 26 -8.47 11.05 24.48
N GLU A 27 -9.16 12.15 24.81
CA GLU A 27 -10.38 12.09 25.61
C GLU A 27 -11.38 11.07 25.02
N GLY A 28 -11.86 10.16 25.88
CA GLY A 28 -12.79 9.10 25.49
C GLY A 28 -12.15 7.90 24.78
N GLN A 29 -10.82 7.80 24.71
CA GLN A 29 -10.11 6.70 24.05
C GLN A 29 -9.32 5.82 25.02
N HIS A 30 -9.20 4.54 24.68
CA HIS A 30 -8.50 3.55 25.50
C HIS A 30 -7.00 3.46 25.19
N LEU A 31 -6.58 3.87 23.99
CA LEU A 31 -5.20 3.79 23.53
C LEU A 31 -4.73 5.20 23.17
N HIS A 32 -3.62 5.63 23.77
CA HIS A 32 -2.98 6.91 23.51
C HIS A 32 -1.96 6.75 22.39
N GLN A 33 -2.45 6.54 21.17
CA GLN A 33 -1.60 6.37 20.00
C GLN A 33 -2.21 7.09 18.80
N ILE A 34 -1.36 7.63 17.95
CA ILE A 34 -1.77 8.22 16.67
C ILE A 34 -1.37 7.24 15.57
N LYS A 35 -2.30 6.99 14.67
CA LYS A 35 -2.10 6.26 13.44
C LYS A 35 -1.99 7.27 12.31
N THR A 36 -0.99 7.07 11.49
CA THR A 36 -0.73 7.85 10.30
C THR A 36 -0.81 6.93 9.10
N TYR A 37 -1.59 7.35 8.12
CA TYR A 37 -1.74 6.66 6.84
C TYR A 37 -1.23 7.55 5.73
N PHE A 38 -0.60 6.94 4.73
CA PHE A 38 -0.15 7.63 3.53
C PHE A 38 -0.93 7.12 2.33
N TYR A 39 -1.51 8.04 1.56
CA TYR A 39 -2.29 7.73 0.37
C TYR A 39 -1.78 8.51 -0.82
N LEU A 40 -1.63 7.83 -1.94
CA LEU A 40 -1.29 8.42 -3.23
C LEU A 40 -2.55 8.96 -3.89
N THR A 41 -2.45 10.13 -4.52
CA THR A 41 -3.55 10.76 -5.25
C THR A 41 -3.11 11.29 -6.62
N GLU A 42 -4.02 11.32 -7.59
CA GLU A 42 -3.76 11.83 -8.95
C GLU A 42 -4.15 13.32 -9.10
N HIS A 43 -4.98 13.86 -8.19
CA HIS A 43 -5.60 15.19 -8.34
C HIS A 43 -5.79 15.91 -6.99
N ASP A 44 -5.91 17.25 -7.06
CA ASP A 44 -6.18 18.13 -5.91
C ASP A 44 -7.53 17.87 -5.20
N ASP A 45 -8.43 17.07 -5.79
CA ASP A 45 -9.79 16.82 -5.27
C ASP A 45 -9.94 15.46 -4.60
N TRP A 46 -8.91 15.01 -3.89
CA TRP A 46 -8.97 13.79 -3.07
C TRP A 46 -10.17 13.73 -2.12
N LYS A 47 -10.71 14.88 -1.73
CA LYS A 47 -11.92 15.02 -0.91
C LYS A 47 -13.15 14.41 -1.56
N ALA A 48 -13.24 14.43 -2.89
CA ALA A 48 -14.32 13.77 -3.63
C ALA A 48 -14.41 12.27 -3.31
N SER A 49 -13.30 11.63 -2.97
CA SER A 49 -13.26 10.22 -2.54
C SER A 49 -13.93 9.97 -1.19
N PHE A 50 -14.08 11.01 -0.35
CA PHE A 50 -14.69 10.89 0.97
C PHE A 50 -16.21 11.10 0.95
N GLY A 51 -16.78 11.70 -0.11
CA GLY A 51 -18.22 11.76 -0.33
C GLY A 51 -19.05 12.42 0.78
N GLN A 52 -20.37 12.47 0.62
CA GLN A 52 -21.28 13.21 1.53
C GLN A 52 -21.42 12.59 2.94
N SER A 53 -20.79 11.44 3.18
CA SER A 53 -20.89 10.73 4.46
C SER A 53 -19.91 11.27 5.51
N TYR A 54 -18.95 12.09 5.11
CA TYR A 54 -18.04 12.77 6.02
C TYR A 54 -18.48 14.23 6.23
N GLN A 55 -18.33 14.67 7.47
CA GLN A 55 -18.36 16.09 7.81
C GLN A 55 -16.95 16.63 7.69
N GLU A 56 -16.79 17.68 6.89
CA GLU A 56 -15.52 18.34 6.64
C GLU A 56 -15.45 19.65 7.43
N GLU A 57 -14.32 19.89 8.07
CA GLU A 57 -13.99 21.17 8.71
C GLU A 57 -12.59 21.59 8.25
N ASP A 58 -12.44 22.87 7.90
CA ASP A 58 -11.18 23.46 7.43
C ASP A 58 -10.35 23.99 8.63
N TYR A 59 -9.11 23.53 8.71
CA TYR A 59 -8.11 23.85 9.73
C TYR A 59 -6.86 24.46 9.06
N GLY A 60 -6.99 25.09 7.90
CA GLY A 60 -5.87 25.62 7.10
C GLY A 60 -5.46 24.65 6.00
N GLU A 61 -4.21 24.18 6.03
CA GLU A 61 -3.75 23.11 5.13
C GLU A 61 -4.27 21.73 5.59
N ILE A 62 -4.71 21.64 6.85
CA ILE A 62 -5.32 20.45 7.41
C ILE A 62 -6.83 20.45 7.16
N THR A 63 -7.35 19.37 6.62
CA THR A 63 -8.78 19.09 6.53
C THR A 63 -9.17 18.05 7.57
N LYS A 64 -10.06 18.40 8.48
CA LYS A 64 -10.64 17.45 9.45
C LYS A 64 -11.85 16.77 8.83
N LEU A 65 -11.85 15.45 8.83
CA LEU A 65 -12.94 14.60 8.34
C LEU A 65 -13.54 13.85 9.52
N THR A 66 -14.86 13.90 9.67
CA THR A 66 -15.58 13.16 10.72
C THR A 66 -16.66 12.28 10.11
N ARG A 67 -16.70 11.00 10.49
CA ARG A 67 -17.74 10.06 10.04
C ARG A 67 -18.29 9.24 11.20
N GLU A 68 -19.60 9.04 11.19
CA GLU A 68 -20.28 8.14 12.12
C GLU A 68 -20.11 6.69 11.66
N PHE A 69 -19.94 5.78 12.63
CA PHE A 69 -19.85 4.35 12.40
C PHE A 69 -20.59 3.59 13.49
N THR A 70 -20.85 2.29 13.27
CA THR A 70 -21.49 1.43 14.27
C THR A 70 -20.42 0.60 14.96
N THR A 71 -20.25 0.81 16.26
CA THR A 71 -19.33 0.00 17.06
C THR A 71 -19.80 -1.46 17.13
N ARG A 72 -18.91 -2.37 17.54
CA ARG A 72 -19.26 -3.79 17.75
C ARG A 72 -20.38 -4.03 18.76
N SER A 73 -20.61 -3.10 19.70
CA SER A 73 -21.72 -3.15 20.65
C SER A 73 -23.06 -2.69 20.04
N GLY A 74 -23.05 -2.20 18.79
CA GLY A 74 -24.22 -1.62 18.13
C GLY A 74 -24.47 -0.15 18.47
N GLU A 75 -23.55 0.50 19.19
CA GLU A 75 -23.64 1.92 19.55
C GLU A 75 -23.05 2.79 18.45
N ALA A 76 -23.57 4.01 18.30
CA ALA A 76 -23.02 5.00 17.37
C ALA A 76 -21.69 5.54 17.89
N GLY A 77 -20.65 5.38 17.07
CA GLY A 77 -19.32 5.96 17.29
C GLY A 77 -19.02 7.05 16.27
N ARG A 78 -18.00 7.88 16.55
CA ARG A 78 -17.48 8.89 15.62
C ARG A 78 -16.00 8.65 15.38
N ALA A 79 -15.62 8.51 14.13
CA ALA A 79 -14.23 8.46 13.69
C ALA A 79 -13.82 9.85 13.20
N VAL A 80 -12.65 10.31 13.63
CA VAL A 80 -12.10 11.62 13.28
C VAL A 80 -10.73 11.41 12.64
N PHE A 81 -10.53 12.07 11.50
CA PHE A 81 -9.32 12.03 10.69
C PHE A 81 -8.88 13.46 10.41
N TYR A 82 -7.58 13.70 10.35
CA TYR A 82 -6.99 14.97 9.94
C TYR A 82 -6.07 14.69 8.78
N ALA A 83 -6.38 15.24 7.62
CA ALA A 83 -5.72 14.94 6.37
C ALA A 83 -5.05 16.20 5.83
N ALA A 84 -3.86 16.05 5.27
CA ALA A 84 -3.12 17.12 4.62
C ALA A 84 -2.27 16.54 3.49
N TYR A 85 -1.80 17.40 2.60
CA TYR A 85 -0.71 17.05 1.69
C TYR A 85 0.61 17.06 2.46
N TYR A 86 1.40 16.01 2.29
CA TYR A 86 2.80 15.95 2.72
C TYR A 86 3.71 16.44 1.57
N GLU A 87 3.46 15.95 0.36
CA GLU A 87 3.95 16.48 -0.92
C GLU A 87 2.80 16.48 -1.95
N ASP A 88 2.99 17.07 -3.14
CA ASP A 88 1.91 17.39 -4.11
C ASP A 88 0.97 16.20 -4.43
N ASP A 89 1.45 14.95 -4.38
CA ASP A 89 0.68 13.74 -4.67
C ASP A 89 0.55 12.75 -3.51
N LEU A 90 1.06 13.11 -2.32
CA LEU A 90 1.07 12.24 -1.14
C LEU A 90 0.28 12.85 0.01
N LEU A 91 -0.84 12.21 0.34
CA LEU A 91 -1.69 12.59 1.47
C LEU A 91 -1.27 11.87 2.73
N ILE A 92 -1.16 12.63 3.82
CA ILE A 92 -0.98 12.12 5.17
C ILE A 92 -2.28 12.25 5.94
N ILE A 93 -2.73 11.16 6.58
CA ILE A 93 -3.94 11.14 7.41
C ILE A 93 -3.61 10.71 8.83
N PHE A 94 -3.84 11.59 9.80
CA PHE A 94 -3.71 11.33 11.22
C PHE A 94 -5.04 10.96 11.84
N THR A 95 -5.04 9.92 12.68
CA THR A 95 -6.21 9.53 13.45
C THR A 95 -5.82 8.78 14.72
N SER A 96 -6.69 8.82 15.71
CA SER A 96 -6.62 7.92 16.87
C SER A 96 -7.83 6.97 16.93
N ALA A 97 -8.56 6.83 15.82
CA ALA A 97 -9.68 5.91 15.71
C ALA A 97 -9.24 4.44 15.91
N THR A 98 -10.16 3.58 16.34
CA THR A 98 -9.92 2.13 16.46
C THR A 98 -9.82 1.49 15.08
N GLU A 99 -9.21 0.30 14.97
CA GLU A 99 -9.19 -0.46 13.69
C GLU A 99 -10.59 -0.66 13.14
N ASP A 100 -11.52 -1.12 13.99
CA ASP A 100 -12.92 -1.33 13.62
C ASP A 100 -13.61 -0.09 13.05
N ALA A 101 -13.27 1.10 13.56
CA ALA A 101 -13.77 2.37 13.06
C ALA A 101 -13.14 2.72 11.70
N ILE A 102 -11.85 2.46 11.55
CA ILE A 102 -11.06 2.72 10.33
C ILE A 102 -11.55 1.83 9.19
N ASP A 103 -11.66 0.52 9.42
CA ASP A 103 -12.17 -0.47 8.48
C ASP A 103 -13.56 -0.05 7.95
N GLN A 104 -14.46 0.36 8.87
CA GLN A 104 -15.83 0.77 8.52
C GLN A 104 -15.92 2.12 7.79
N THR A 105 -14.90 2.97 7.89
CA THR A 105 -14.95 4.35 7.39
C THR A 105 -13.86 4.62 6.35
N LEU A 106 -12.64 4.92 6.79
CA LEU A 106 -11.52 5.34 5.96
C LEU A 106 -11.16 4.28 4.92
N GLU A 107 -10.90 3.04 5.34
CA GLU A 107 -10.50 1.96 4.42
C GLU A 107 -11.58 1.68 3.38
N ASN A 108 -12.85 1.61 3.79
CA ASN A 108 -13.96 1.45 2.86
C ASN A 108 -14.01 2.55 1.79
N SER A 109 -13.70 3.79 2.16
CA SER A 109 -13.75 4.93 1.23
C SER A 109 -12.57 4.90 0.26
N VAL A 110 -11.37 4.61 0.77
CA VAL A 110 -10.15 4.48 -0.06
C VAL A 110 -10.25 3.27 -1.01
N ASN A 111 -10.74 2.13 -0.52
CA ASN A 111 -10.89 0.91 -1.31
C ASN A 111 -11.92 1.05 -2.44
N ALA A 112 -12.95 1.87 -2.25
CA ALA A 112 -13.92 2.18 -3.29
C ALA A 112 -13.47 3.32 -4.23
N SER A 113 -12.43 4.08 -3.85
CA SER A 113 -11.96 5.22 -4.63
C SER A 113 -11.16 4.77 -5.86
N LYS A 114 -11.32 5.54 -6.94
CA LYS A 114 -10.50 5.45 -8.16
C LYS A 114 -9.34 6.46 -8.15
N GLU A 115 -9.32 7.34 -7.16
CA GLU A 115 -8.40 8.48 -7.07
C GLU A 115 -7.43 8.36 -5.88
N LEU A 116 -7.69 7.43 -4.96
CA LEU A 116 -6.85 7.15 -3.79
C LEU A 116 -6.33 5.72 -3.82
N ALA A 117 -5.03 5.58 -3.63
CA ALA A 117 -4.38 4.31 -3.37
C ALA A 117 -3.62 4.38 -2.04
N GLU A 118 -3.56 3.26 -1.32
CA GLU A 118 -2.60 3.11 -0.23
C GLU A 118 -1.18 3.25 -0.78
N MET A 119 -0.31 3.94 -0.03
CA MET A 119 1.11 4.01 -0.35
C MET A 119 1.73 2.61 -0.29
N PRO A 120 2.19 2.04 -1.42
CA PRO A 120 2.71 0.68 -1.44
C PRO A 120 4.10 0.65 -0.78
N ILE A 121 4.24 -0.02 0.37
CA ILE A 121 5.56 -0.34 0.93
C ILE A 121 5.89 -1.78 0.55
N VAL A 122 6.55 -1.93 -0.61
CA VAL A 122 6.95 -3.26 -1.10
C VAL A 122 7.98 -3.90 -0.15
N PRO A 123 8.13 -5.24 -0.13
CA PRO A 123 8.99 -5.93 0.83
C PRO A 123 10.43 -5.42 0.89
N ARG A 124 11.00 -5.06 -0.28
CA ARG A 124 12.34 -4.48 -0.38
C ARG A 124 12.47 -3.15 0.37
N ASP A 125 11.49 -2.27 0.23
CA ASP A 125 11.50 -0.97 0.90
C ASP A 125 11.24 -1.10 2.39
N PHE A 126 10.36 -2.02 2.77
CA PHE A 126 10.16 -2.37 4.18
C PHE A 126 11.46 -2.87 4.83
N GLN A 127 12.27 -3.64 4.10
CA GLN A 127 13.58 -4.08 4.56
C GLN A 127 14.56 -2.89 4.70
N LYS A 128 14.62 -1.97 3.74
CA LYS A 128 15.45 -0.75 3.84
C LYS A 128 15.07 0.09 5.06
N MET A 129 13.78 0.35 5.24
CA MET A 129 13.24 1.03 6.42
C MET A 129 13.72 0.36 7.72
N ASN A 130 13.57 -0.96 7.83
CA ASN A 130 14.02 -1.70 9.00
C ASN A 130 15.54 -1.62 9.22
N GLU A 131 16.35 -1.71 8.15
CA GLU A 131 17.80 -1.54 8.23
C GLU A 131 18.20 -0.12 8.67
N MET A 132 17.48 0.90 8.22
CA MET A 132 17.65 2.29 8.64
C MET A 132 17.40 2.45 10.15
N VAL A 133 16.28 1.93 10.69
CA VAL A 133 16.00 2.02 12.13
C VAL A 133 17.07 1.29 12.95
N LEU A 134 17.42 0.06 12.55
CA LEU A 134 18.37 -0.78 13.28
C LEU A 134 19.82 -0.27 13.20
N SER A 135 20.16 0.53 12.19
CA SER A 135 21.49 1.14 12.05
C SER A 135 21.58 2.47 12.78
N LYS A 136 20.49 3.24 12.81
CA LYS A 136 20.43 4.54 13.49
C LYS A 136 20.34 4.42 15.00
N TYR A 137 19.62 3.43 15.51
CA TYR A 137 19.41 3.22 16.96
C TYR A 137 20.05 1.91 17.41
N GLU A 138 21.24 1.99 18.03
CA GLU A 138 22.04 0.81 18.43
C GLU A 138 21.30 -0.10 19.43
N GLU A 139 20.52 0.50 20.33
CA GLU A 139 19.78 -0.19 21.41
C GLU A 139 18.26 -0.25 21.17
N VAL A 140 17.79 -0.12 19.93
CA VAL A 140 16.35 -0.27 19.64
C VAL A 140 15.92 -1.74 19.76
N ASP A 141 14.87 -1.97 20.54
CA ASP A 141 14.23 -3.26 20.67
C ASP A 141 13.14 -3.41 19.61
N ILE A 142 13.06 -4.58 18.99
CA ILE A 142 11.85 -5.01 18.28
C ILE A 142 10.97 -5.72 19.30
N THR A 143 9.91 -5.06 19.76
CA THR A 143 9.07 -5.57 20.86
C THR A 143 7.83 -6.34 20.40
N GLU A 144 7.40 -6.11 19.15
CA GLU A 144 6.33 -6.87 18.49
C GLU A 144 6.60 -6.95 16.99
N PHE A 145 6.31 -8.09 16.36
CA PHE A 145 6.27 -8.17 14.91
C PHE A 145 5.21 -9.17 14.43
N LYS A 146 4.77 -8.96 13.19
CA LYS A 146 3.99 -9.92 12.42
C LYS A 146 4.76 -10.28 11.17
N SER A 147 4.85 -11.56 10.86
CA SER A 147 5.56 -12.06 9.69
C SER A 147 4.68 -13.02 8.90
N LYS A 148 4.85 -13.01 7.58
CA LYS A 148 4.19 -13.94 6.66
C LYS A 148 5.23 -14.77 5.92
N ARG A 149 4.91 -16.02 5.62
CA ARG A 149 5.73 -16.87 4.75
C ARG A 149 5.62 -16.35 3.33
N ILE A 150 6.78 -16.02 2.75
CA ILE A 150 6.91 -15.68 1.34
C ILE A 150 8.05 -16.53 0.79
N PRO A 151 7.75 -17.61 0.04
CA PRO A 151 8.74 -18.57 -0.42
C PRO A 151 9.98 -17.97 -1.07
N ASP A 152 9.77 -16.93 -1.86
CA ASP A 152 10.83 -16.34 -2.65
C ASP A 152 11.76 -15.41 -1.86
N LEU A 153 11.36 -15.01 -0.65
CA LEU A 153 12.12 -14.09 0.21
C LEU A 153 13.03 -14.78 1.22
N ALA A 154 12.62 -15.97 1.64
CA ALA A 154 13.35 -16.74 2.62
C ALA A 154 13.01 -18.24 2.50
N ASP A 155 14.07 -19.03 2.34
CA ASP A 155 14.00 -20.47 2.48
C ASP A 155 13.53 -20.83 3.89
N ALA A 156 12.83 -21.95 4.00
CA ALA A 156 12.38 -22.48 5.28
C ALA A 156 13.00 -23.85 5.53
N GLU A 157 13.78 -23.97 6.59
CA GLU A 157 14.33 -25.27 7.02
C GLU A 157 13.23 -26.23 7.52
N ILE A 158 12.15 -25.68 8.10
CA ILE A 158 11.09 -26.44 8.76
C ILE A 158 9.75 -26.24 8.07
N ARG A 159 9.26 -27.33 7.46
CA ARG A 159 7.93 -27.43 6.83
C ARG A 159 7.72 -26.39 5.72
N PRO A 160 8.65 -26.29 4.74
CA PRO A 160 8.61 -25.25 3.69
C PRO A 160 7.30 -25.20 2.89
N GLU A 161 6.57 -26.31 2.82
CA GLU A 161 5.31 -26.49 2.10
C GLU A 161 4.08 -25.81 2.75
N TYR A 162 4.23 -25.23 3.95
CA TYR A 162 3.11 -24.61 4.66
C TYR A 162 3.19 -23.09 4.68
N ASP A 163 2.13 -22.46 4.16
CA ASP A 163 1.84 -21.06 4.40
C ASP A 163 1.55 -20.81 5.87
N ARG A 164 2.11 -19.71 6.39
CA ARG A 164 1.96 -19.35 7.79
C ARG A 164 2.09 -17.86 8.00
N THR A 165 1.35 -17.40 9.00
CA THR A 165 1.52 -16.09 9.60
C THR A 165 1.97 -16.29 11.04
N MET A 166 3.01 -15.58 11.45
CA MET A 166 3.56 -15.63 12.80
C MET A 166 3.42 -14.25 13.44
N GLU A 167 2.98 -14.23 14.69
CA GLU A 167 2.96 -13.03 15.51
C GLU A 167 3.80 -13.28 16.75
N TYR A 168 4.65 -12.32 17.08
CA TYR A 168 5.57 -12.42 18.21
C TYR A 168 5.53 -11.14 19.03
N LYS A 169 5.61 -11.29 20.35
CA LYS A 169 5.73 -10.20 21.33
C LYS A 169 6.75 -10.57 22.38
N GLY A 170 7.78 -9.75 22.55
CA GLY A 170 8.90 -9.99 23.46
C GLY A 170 10.07 -9.07 23.13
N ARG A 171 10.99 -8.89 24.09
CA ARG A 171 12.12 -7.95 23.92
C ARG A 171 13.24 -8.50 23.05
N ASP A 172 13.31 -9.81 22.87
CA ASP A 172 14.27 -10.49 21.98
C ASP A 172 13.79 -10.56 20.52
N GLY A 173 12.82 -9.74 20.11
CA GLY A 173 12.21 -9.81 18.79
C GLY A 173 13.18 -9.67 17.63
N ARG A 174 14.31 -8.96 17.79
CA ARG A 174 15.36 -8.90 16.76
C ARG A 174 16.01 -10.27 16.52
N GLN A 175 16.27 -11.02 17.59
CA GLN A 175 16.82 -12.38 17.47
C GLN A 175 15.74 -13.34 16.98
N THR A 176 14.54 -13.29 17.55
CA THR A 176 13.44 -14.16 17.14
C THR A 176 13.06 -13.96 15.67
N LEU A 177 13.09 -12.73 15.16
CA LEU A 177 12.82 -12.46 13.75
C LEU A 177 13.85 -13.12 12.83
N LYS A 178 15.14 -13.13 13.21
CA LYS A 178 16.20 -13.85 12.46
C LYS A 178 15.98 -15.36 12.49
N GLU A 179 15.65 -15.90 13.67
CA GLU A 179 15.34 -17.33 13.83
C GLU A 179 14.11 -17.73 13.01
N PHE A 180 13.05 -16.93 13.04
CA PHE A 180 11.83 -17.19 12.28
C PHE A 180 12.07 -17.10 10.78
N ARG A 181 12.85 -16.11 10.32
CA ARG A 181 13.26 -16.01 8.92
C ARG A 181 14.03 -17.25 8.48
N GLN A 182 15.00 -17.71 9.27
CA GLN A 182 15.80 -18.89 8.94
C GLN A 182 14.99 -20.20 8.96
N TYR A 183 14.28 -20.47 10.06
CA TYR A 183 13.63 -21.78 10.23
C TYR A 183 12.33 -21.91 9.46
N TYR A 184 11.62 -20.79 9.28
CA TYR A 184 10.26 -20.81 8.75
C TYR A 184 10.09 -19.99 7.47
N GLY A 185 11.15 -19.35 6.96
CA GLY A 185 11.09 -18.57 5.73
C GLY A 185 10.12 -17.38 5.80
N VAL A 186 9.83 -16.87 6.99
CA VAL A 186 8.88 -15.76 7.13
C VAL A 186 9.60 -14.42 7.08
N VAL A 187 8.96 -13.43 6.45
CA VAL A 187 9.43 -12.05 6.44
C VAL A 187 8.47 -11.16 7.22
N PRO A 188 8.96 -10.10 7.87
CA PRO A 188 8.11 -9.18 8.61
C PRO A 188 7.22 -8.38 7.65
N VAL A 189 5.94 -8.28 8.01
CA VAL A 189 4.95 -7.39 7.37
C VAL A 189 4.47 -6.30 8.31
N ARG A 190 4.87 -6.39 9.59
CA ARG A 190 4.65 -5.37 10.62
C ARG A 190 5.75 -5.48 11.67
N ILE A 191 6.34 -4.36 12.06
CA ILE A 191 7.36 -4.31 13.12
C ILE A 191 7.02 -3.16 14.07
N GLN A 192 7.17 -3.39 15.37
CA GLN A 192 7.16 -2.36 16.39
C GLN A 192 8.57 -2.19 16.95
N TYR A 193 9.07 -0.97 16.87
CA TYR A 193 10.32 -0.52 17.45
C TYR A 193 10.05 0.21 18.75
N GLU A 194 10.88 -0.06 19.75
CA GLU A 194 10.83 0.60 21.05
C GLU A 194 12.25 0.90 21.53
N HIS A 195 12.48 2.14 21.92
CA HIS A 195 13.71 2.66 22.50
C HIS A 195 13.34 3.63 23.64
N GLU A 196 14.31 4.18 24.37
CA GLU A 196 14.06 5.21 25.39
C GLU A 196 13.32 6.42 24.80
N ASP A 197 13.71 6.85 23.60
CA ASP A 197 13.17 8.05 22.96
C ASP A 197 12.10 7.80 21.89
N ILE A 198 12.09 6.63 21.23
CA ILE A 198 11.12 6.33 20.16
C ILE A 198 10.21 5.15 20.50
N ALA A 199 8.95 5.20 20.06
CA ALA A 199 8.09 4.03 20.00
C ALA A 199 7.15 4.14 18.80
N LEU A 200 7.43 3.34 17.77
CA LEU A 200 6.78 3.40 16.47
C LEU A 200 6.50 1.99 15.97
N ARG A 201 5.33 1.78 15.39
CA ARG A 201 4.99 0.56 14.67
C ARG A 201 4.72 0.87 13.21
N ILE A 202 5.25 0.06 12.31
CA ILE A 202 5.10 0.19 10.86
C ILE A 202 4.55 -1.11 10.28
N ASP A 203 3.78 -1.03 9.20
CA ASP A 203 3.38 -2.17 8.39
C ASP A 203 3.57 -1.93 6.89
N THR A 204 3.43 -2.98 6.09
CA THR A 204 3.62 -2.94 4.62
C THR A 204 2.47 -2.27 3.86
N ASN A 205 1.39 -1.88 4.54
CA ASN A 205 0.24 -1.20 3.92
C ASN A 205 0.34 0.33 4.04
N GLY A 206 1.52 0.87 4.39
CA GLY A 206 1.69 2.32 4.53
C GLY A 206 1.11 2.89 5.82
N LYS A 207 0.83 2.05 6.83
CA LYS A 207 0.34 2.51 8.13
C LYS A 207 1.45 2.55 9.17
N PHE A 208 1.52 3.70 9.81
CA PHE A 208 2.43 4.01 10.90
C PHE A 208 1.62 4.24 12.16
N THR A 209 2.04 3.72 13.30
CA THR A 209 1.39 3.93 14.60
C THR A 209 2.42 4.46 15.58
N LEU A 210 2.27 5.72 15.93
CA LEU A 210 3.08 6.44 16.90
C LEU A 210 2.56 6.07 18.29
N ILE A 211 3.29 5.19 18.96
CA ILE A 211 2.94 4.69 20.30
C ILE A 211 3.39 5.69 21.37
N ARG A 212 4.49 6.40 21.12
CA ARG A 212 4.96 7.52 21.95
C ARG A 212 4.96 8.80 21.13
N LEU A 213 4.20 9.79 21.59
CA LEU A 213 4.13 11.10 20.97
C LEU A 213 5.26 12.00 21.44
N ASN A 214 6.28 12.15 20.60
CA ASN A 214 7.35 13.12 20.81
C ASN A 214 8.03 13.45 19.46
N ASN A 215 8.90 14.46 19.48
CA ASN A 215 9.66 14.89 18.32
C ASN A 215 10.48 13.76 17.69
N ALA A 216 11.09 12.88 18.49
CA ALA A 216 11.93 11.80 17.97
C ALA A 216 11.12 10.78 17.16
N THR A 217 9.93 10.40 17.63
CA THR A 217 9.02 9.49 16.91
C THR A 217 8.49 10.12 15.62
N PHE A 218 8.11 11.40 15.64
CA PHE A 218 7.70 12.11 14.41
C PHE A 218 8.85 12.27 13.42
N THR A 219 10.05 12.61 13.89
CA THR A 219 11.24 12.69 13.04
C THR A 219 11.50 11.33 12.36
N LEU A 220 11.44 10.24 13.13
CA LEU A 220 11.61 8.90 12.57
C LEU A 220 10.52 8.53 11.56
N LEU A 221 9.27 8.93 11.80
CA LEU A 221 8.18 8.73 10.85
C LEU A 221 8.53 9.34 9.49
N PHE A 222 8.89 10.63 9.46
CA PHE A 222 9.16 11.33 8.21
C PHE A 222 10.43 10.81 7.52
N GLU A 223 11.48 10.50 8.27
CA GLU A 223 12.69 9.87 7.71
C GLU A 223 12.39 8.52 7.04
N LEU A 224 11.49 7.72 7.61
CA LEU A 224 11.08 6.45 7.01
C LEU A 224 10.32 6.66 5.70
N ILE A 225 9.50 7.71 5.62
CA ILE A 225 8.77 8.05 4.39
C ILE A 225 9.73 8.55 3.32
N GLU A 226 10.62 9.48 3.66
CA GLU A 226 11.65 10.00 2.76
C GLU A 226 12.52 8.88 2.15
N GLU A 227 12.86 7.85 2.93
CA GLU A 227 13.66 6.70 2.45
C GLU A 227 13.01 5.91 1.31
N VAL A 228 11.68 5.95 1.18
CA VAL A 228 10.94 5.15 0.18
C VAL A 228 10.16 5.99 -0.82
N LEU A 229 10.11 7.31 -0.61
CA LEU A 229 9.24 8.22 -1.34
C LEU A 229 9.49 8.17 -2.84
N ASP A 230 10.74 8.31 -3.27
CA ASP A 230 11.11 8.30 -4.69
C ASP A 230 10.58 7.06 -5.41
N HIS A 231 10.79 5.87 -4.82
CA HIS A 231 10.36 4.62 -5.43
C HIS A 231 8.84 4.48 -5.46
N VAL A 232 8.15 4.97 -4.43
CA VAL A 232 6.69 5.00 -4.36
C VAL A 232 6.11 5.91 -5.46
N LEU A 233 6.69 7.09 -5.65
CA LEU A 233 6.26 8.05 -6.68
C LEU A 233 6.54 7.52 -8.09
N ASP A 234 7.67 6.83 -8.32
CA ASP A 234 7.95 6.14 -9.59
C ASP A 234 6.86 5.10 -9.92
N ILE A 235 6.46 4.29 -8.93
CA ILE A 235 5.38 3.30 -9.09
C ILE A 235 4.06 4.00 -9.42
N GLN A 236 3.77 5.12 -8.76
CA GLN A 236 2.57 5.92 -9.00
C GLN A 236 2.52 6.48 -10.42
N GLU A 237 3.59 7.15 -10.86
CA GLU A 237 3.70 7.78 -12.18
C GLU A 237 3.43 6.75 -13.29
N VAL A 238 4.14 5.61 -13.25
CA VAL A 238 3.93 4.52 -14.21
C VAL A 238 2.50 3.99 -14.14
N SER A 239 1.94 3.81 -12.95
CA SER A 239 0.59 3.27 -12.78
C SER A 239 -0.51 4.21 -13.28
N GLN A 240 -0.33 5.52 -13.18
CA GLN A 240 -1.26 6.54 -13.69
C GLN A 240 -1.24 6.64 -15.22
N GLU A 241 -0.11 6.28 -15.84
CA GLU A 241 0.03 6.25 -17.29
C GLU A 241 -0.62 5.04 -17.95
N ILE A 242 -0.67 3.89 -17.27
CA ILE A 242 -1.32 2.66 -17.75
C ILE A 242 -2.84 2.86 -17.77
N ARG A 243 -3.40 3.07 -18.97
CA ARG A 243 -4.84 3.31 -19.14
C ARG A 243 -5.36 2.99 -20.53
N PHE A 244 -6.65 2.69 -20.57
CA PHE A 244 -7.44 2.62 -21.79
C PHE A 244 -8.16 3.95 -22.01
N ARG A 245 -7.97 4.58 -23.18
CA ARG A 245 -8.63 5.83 -23.55
C ARG A 245 -9.23 5.73 -24.95
N THR A 246 -10.34 6.43 -25.17
CA THR A 246 -10.91 6.61 -26.50
C THR A 246 -10.62 8.03 -26.98
N GLU A 247 -9.77 8.17 -27.99
CA GLU A 247 -9.44 9.46 -28.58
C GLU A 247 -10.36 9.78 -29.75
N LYS A 248 -10.90 11.00 -29.79
CA LYS A 248 -11.61 11.49 -30.97
C LYS A 248 -10.60 12.05 -31.97
N ARG A 249 -10.45 11.38 -33.11
CA ARG A 249 -9.61 11.83 -34.22
C ARG A 249 -10.49 12.32 -35.37
N ARG A 250 -10.20 13.53 -35.85
CA ARG A 250 -10.84 14.07 -37.07
C ARG A 250 -10.08 13.61 -38.30
N SER A 251 -10.80 12.98 -39.23
CA SER A 251 -10.31 12.65 -40.56
C SER A 251 -11.25 13.27 -41.59
N GLY A 252 -10.95 14.49 -42.03
CA GLY A 252 -11.87 15.29 -42.85
C GLY A 252 -13.10 15.74 -42.05
N ASP A 253 -14.30 15.47 -42.56
CA ASP A 253 -15.58 15.77 -41.90
C ASP A 253 -16.06 14.67 -40.94
N LEU A 254 -15.33 13.56 -40.81
CA LEU A 254 -15.66 12.48 -39.87
C LEU A 254 -14.87 12.62 -38.56
N GLU A 255 -15.61 12.56 -37.44
CA GLU A 255 -15.05 12.27 -36.12
C GLU A 255 -15.06 10.76 -35.89
N LEU A 256 -13.87 10.17 -35.73
CA LEU A 256 -13.67 8.76 -35.42
C LEU A 256 -13.20 8.63 -33.97
N GLU A 257 -13.79 7.69 -33.25
CA GLU A 257 -13.34 7.29 -31.91
C GLU A 257 -12.34 6.15 -32.05
N VAL A 258 -11.08 6.42 -31.71
CA VAL A 258 -9.97 5.47 -31.83
C VAL A 258 -9.54 5.04 -30.42
N PRO A 259 -9.61 3.74 -30.08
CA PRO A 259 -9.10 3.26 -28.81
C PRO A 259 -7.57 3.38 -28.79
N THR A 260 -7.04 3.94 -27.71
CA THR A 260 -5.62 4.06 -27.42
C THR A 260 -5.37 3.38 -26.08
N VAL A 261 -4.35 2.52 -26.03
CA VAL A 261 -4.02 1.73 -24.85
C VAL A 261 -2.56 1.97 -24.52
N THR A 262 -2.32 2.44 -23.30
CA THR A 262 -0.99 2.42 -22.70
C THR A 262 -0.93 1.19 -21.79
N ALA A 263 -0.09 0.23 -22.12
CA ALA A 263 0.08 -1.00 -21.35
C ALA A 263 1.25 -0.85 -20.36
N GLY A 264 1.18 -1.60 -19.26
CA GLY A 264 2.27 -1.74 -18.30
C GLY A 264 3.04 -3.02 -18.51
N GLN A 265 4.27 -3.06 -18.02
CA GLN A 265 5.07 -4.27 -17.90
C GLN A 265 5.65 -4.36 -16.50
N ILE A 266 5.58 -5.53 -15.90
CA ILE A 266 6.27 -5.86 -14.67
C ILE A 266 7.39 -6.80 -15.03
N GLU A 267 8.62 -6.37 -14.84
CA GLU A 267 9.82 -7.16 -15.11
C GLU A 267 10.20 -7.94 -13.87
N PHE A 268 10.41 -9.24 -14.03
CA PHE A 268 10.84 -10.13 -12.98
C PHE A 268 12.37 -10.23 -12.99
N GLN A 269 12.97 -10.19 -11.80
CA GLN A 269 14.38 -10.48 -11.56
C GLN A 269 14.62 -11.99 -11.36
N LYS A 270 13.55 -12.77 -11.23
CA LYS A 270 13.56 -14.23 -11.13
C LYS A 270 12.66 -14.85 -12.20
N SER A 271 13.03 -16.04 -12.66
CA SER A 271 12.23 -16.77 -13.66
C SER A 271 10.87 -17.16 -13.09
N PHE A 272 9.83 -16.53 -13.60
CA PHE A 272 8.44 -16.88 -13.36
C PHE A 272 8.12 -18.18 -14.10
N ASN A 273 7.59 -19.18 -13.39
CA ASN A 273 7.30 -20.49 -13.96
C ASN A 273 5.84 -20.89 -13.77
N ARG A 274 5.44 -21.97 -14.43
CA ARG A 274 4.05 -22.46 -14.42
C ARG A 274 3.52 -22.75 -13.02
N LEU A 275 4.35 -23.31 -12.14
CA LEU A 275 3.95 -23.62 -10.76
C LEU A 275 3.68 -22.32 -9.99
N MET A 276 4.56 -21.32 -10.12
CA MET A 276 4.35 -20.00 -9.53
C MET A 276 3.07 -19.32 -10.06
N ALA A 277 2.76 -19.48 -11.35
CA ALA A 277 1.52 -18.95 -11.92
C ALA A 277 0.26 -19.64 -11.36
N GLU A 278 0.30 -20.96 -11.21
CA GLU A 278 -0.78 -21.74 -10.58
C GLU A 278 -0.98 -21.33 -9.11
N GLU A 279 0.11 -21.20 -8.35
CA GLU A 279 0.09 -20.77 -6.96
C GLU A 279 -0.37 -19.32 -6.82
N PHE A 280 0.07 -18.42 -7.69
CA PHE A 280 -0.34 -17.02 -7.70
C PHE A 280 -1.86 -16.88 -7.88
N VAL A 281 -2.43 -17.55 -8.88
CA VAL A 281 -3.88 -17.52 -9.13
C VAL A 281 -4.67 -18.12 -7.97
N GLN A 282 -4.20 -19.25 -7.41
CA GLN A 282 -4.86 -19.89 -6.28
C GLN A 282 -4.79 -19.04 -5.01
N ASN A 283 -3.62 -18.49 -4.70
CA ASN A 283 -3.39 -17.72 -3.47
C ASN A 283 -4.07 -16.36 -3.53
N ALA A 284 -3.95 -15.65 -4.65
CA ALA A 284 -4.60 -14.36 -4.83
C ALA A 284 -6.14 -14.48 -4.84
N GLY A 285 -6.70 -15.55 -5.40
CA GLY A 285 -8.14 -15.78 -5.41
C GLY A 285 -8.74 -16.29 -4.10
N ASN A 286 -7.94 -16.93 -3.23
CA ASN A 286 -8.42 -17.50 -1.96
C ASN A 286 -8.10 -16.64 -0.72
N ARG A 287 -7.30 -15.59 -0.89
CA ARG A 287 -6.94 -14.65 0.18
C ARG A 287 -8.10 -13.70 0.44
N SER A 288 -8.63 -13.72 1.66
CA SER A 288 -9.68 -12.78 2.09
C SER A 288 -9.23 -11.32 2.10
N ASP A 289 -7.92 -11.07 2.01
CA ASP A 289 -7.28 -9.76 2.02
C ASP A 289 -6.89 -9.21 0.63
N THR A 290 -7.23 -9.91 -0.46
CA THR A 290 -7.00 -9.45 -1.84
C THR A 290 -8.31 -9.33 -2.63
N PRO A 291 -8.56 -8.20 -3.32
CA PRO A 291 -9.81 -7.98 -4.04
C PRO A 291 -9.80 -8.58 -5.46
N PHE A 292 -8.80 -9.39 -5.82
CA PHE A 292 -8.60 -9.82 -7.19
C PHE A 292 -9.16 -11.21 -7.47
N THR A 293 -9.91 -11.32 -8.55
CA THR A 293 -10.33 -12.60 -9.14
C THR A 293 -9.72 -12.77 -10.53
N PHE A 294 -9.47 -14.02 -10.91
CA PHE A 294 -8.84 -14.39 -12.17
C PHE A 294 -9.80 -15.26 -12.98
N THR A 295 -10.07 -14.87 -14.22
CA THR A 295 -10.89 -15.63 -15.17
C THR A 295 -10.13 -15.83 -16.49
N ASP A 296 -10.64 -16.73 -17.34
CA ASP A 296 -10.05 -17.04 -18.65
C ASP A 296 -8.57 -17.41 -18.59
N VAL A 297 -8.19 -18.11 -17.51
CA VAL A 297 -6.81 -18.51 -17.25
C VAL A 297 -6.37 -19.55 -18.28
N SER A 298 -5.30 -19.24 -19.00
CA SER A 298 -4.60 -20.14 -19.93
C SER A 298 -3.14 -20.25 -19.53
N MET A 299 -2.58 -21.46 -19.57
CA MET A 299 -1.19 -21.76 -19.25
C MET A 299 -0.68 -22.85 -20.19
N GLU A 300 0.32 -22.55 -21.01
CA GLU A 300 0.99 -23.56 -21.85
C GLU A 300 2.29 -24.06 -21.22
N ALA A 301 2.61 -25.35 -21.42
CA ALA A 301 3.81 -25.98 -20.90
C ALA A 301 4.92 -26.02 -21.97
N GLY A 302 6.12 -25.54 -21.63
CA GLY A 302 7.29 -25.55 -22.51
C GLY A 302 8.06 -24.23 -22.44
N SER A 303 7.45 -23.18 -22.98
CA SER A 303 7.73 -21.77 -22.66
C SER A 303 6.55 -21.27 -21.83
N LEU A 304 6.78 -20.66 -20.68
CA LEU A 304 5.66 -20.10 -19.92
C LEU A 304 4.93 -19.06 -20.78
N ASP A 305 3.68 -19.35 -21.12
CA ASP A 305 2.72 -18.40 -21.66
C ASP A 305 1.49 -18.47 -20.75
N PHE A 306 1.42 -17.51 -19.83
CA PHE A 306 0.32 -17.38 -18.87
C PHE A 306 -0.52 -16.18 -19.24
N THR A 307 -1.82 -16.38 -19.47
CA THR A 307 -2.75 -15.28 -19.70
C THR A 307 -3.96 -15.40 -18.78
N ALA A 308 -4.45 -14.27 -18.28
CA ALA A 308 -5.68 -14.21 -17.50
C ALA A 308 -6.36 -12.84 -17.64
N THR A 309 -7.67 -12.82 -17.39
CA THR A 309 -8.40 -11.59 -17.11
C THR A 309 -8.43 -11.40 -15.59
N VAL A 310 -8.00 -10.23 -15.11
CA VAL A 310 -8.02 -9.87 -13.70
C VAL A 310 -9.17 -8.90 -13.45
N THR A 311 -9.96 -9.17 -12.41
CA THR A 311 -11.01 -8.29 -11.92
C THR A 311 -10.67 -7.82 -10.52
N ASP A 312 -10.60 -6.51 -10.30
CA ASP A 312 -10.64 -5.90 -8.98
C ASP A 312 -12.12 -5.77 -8.56
N GLU A 313 -12.56 -6.63 -7.64
CA GLU A 313 -13.94 -6.70 -7.18
C GLU A 313 -14.36 -5.46 -6.39
N GLN A 314 -13.42 -4.78 -5.71
CA GLN A 314 -13.72 -3.58 -4.94
C GLN A 314 -13.97 -2.38 -5.85
N ARG A 315 -13.19 -2.24 -6.93
CA ARG A 315 -13.26 -1.09 -7.85
C ARG A 315 -14.00 -1.38 -9.15
N SER A 316 -14.44 -2.63 -9.35
CA SER A 316 -15.00 -3.13 -10.61
C SER A 316 -14.12 -2.79 -11.82
N ALA A 317 -12.80 -2.96 -11.63
CA ALA A 317 -11.77 -2.72 -12.64
C ALA A 317 -11.37 -4.01 -13.34
N PHE A 318 -11.09 -3.93 -14.64
CA PHE A 318 -10.74 -5.07 -15.48
C PHE A 318 -9.48 -4.77 -16.29
N PHE A 319 -8.55 -5.71 -16.27
CA PHE A 319 -7.35 -5.69 -17.09
C PHE A 319 -6.93 -7.11 -17.44
N ASN A 320 -6.27 -7.27 -18.58
CA ASN A 320 -5.72 -8.55 -18.97
C ASN A 320 -4.25 -8.59 -18.57
N ILE A 321 -3.78 -9.75 -18.15
CA ILE A 321 -2.36 -10.02 -17.94
C ILE A 321 -1.88 -11.09 -18.91
N SER A 322 -0.65 -10.93 -19.38
CA SER A 322 0.08 -11.95 -20.14
C SER A 322 1.53 -12.01 -19.66
N ALA A 323 1.97 -13.15 -19.16
CA ALA A 323 3.29 -13.32 -18.59
C ALA A 323 4.12 -14.37 -19.32
N THR A 324 5.40 -14.07 -19.38
CA THR A 324 6.50 -14.94 -19.79
C THR A 324 7.36 -15.25 -18.56
N GLU A 325 8.49 -15.93 -18.75
CA GLU A 325 9.43 -16.22 -17.67
C GLU A 325 10.03 -14.95 -17.03
N ASP A 326 10.19 -13.88 -17.80
CA ASP A 326 10.95 -12.69 -17.36
C ASP A 326 10.06 -11.46 -17.12
N ALA A 327 8.81 -11.48 -17.56
CA ALA A 327 7.93 -10.32 -17.44
C ALA A 327 6.45 -10.66 -17.51
N MET A 328 5.62 -9.81 -16.89
CA MET A 328 4.16 -9.80 -17.00
C MET A 328 3.67 -8.48 -17.56
N ARG A 329 2.95 -8.52 -18.67
CA ARG A 329 2.31 -7.35 -19.28
C ARG A 329 0.92 -7.16 -18.71
N ILE A 330 0.54 -5.91 -18.49
CA ILE A 330 -0.77 -5.47 -18.01
C ILE A 330 -1.43 -4.64 -19.11
N VAL A 331 -2.57 -5.11 -19.61
CA VAL A 331 -3.34 -4.42 -20.66
C VAL A 331 -4.67 -3.95 -20.05
N PRO A 332 -4.82 -2.64 -19.76
CA PRO A 332 -6.04 -2.12 -19.16
C PRO A 332 -7.24 -2.27 -20.11
N LYS A 333 -8.42 -2.56 -19.54
CA LYS A 333 -9.67 -2.72 -20.31
C LYS A 333 -10.75 -1.75 -19.89
N HIS A 334 -11.28 -1.89 -18.69
CA HIS A 334 -12.46 -1.13 -18.24
C HIS A 334 -12.30 -0.71 -16.77
N ASN A 335 -12.61 0.55 -16.46
CA ASN A 335 -12.48 1.12 -15.11
C ASN A 335 -11.12 0.89 -14.43
N CYS A 336 -10.06 0.64 -15.21
CA CYS A 336 -8.72 0.39 -14.69
C CYS A 336 -8.07 1.73 -14.36
N ALA A 337 -8.16 2.09 -13.08
CA ALA A 337 -7.49 3.25 -12.50
C ALA A 337 -6.23 2.81 -11.75
N PHE A 338 -5.32 3.76 -11.51
CA PHE A 338 -4.02 3.48 -10.90
C PHE A 338 -4.09 2.75 -9.55
N PRO A 339 -5.10 2.92 -8.65
CA PRO A 339 -5.10 2.22 -7.38
C PRO A 339 -5.20 0.69 -7.52
N SER A 340 -5.96 0.20 -8.51
CA SER A 340 -6.04 -1.23 -8.81
C SER A 340 -4.69 -1.77 -9.30
N LEU A 341 -3.96 -0.98 -10.07
CA LEU A 341 -2.66 -1.35 -10.63
C LEU A 341 -1.57 -1.38 -9.56
N ILE A 342 -1.51 -0.36 -8.70
CA ILE A 342 -0.61 -0.32 -7.55
C ILE A 342 -0.85 -1.53 -6.64
N ARG A 343 -2.10 -1.82 -6.31
CA ARG A 343 -2.44 -2.95 -5.44
C ARG A 343 -2.09 -4.30 -6.10
N PHE A 344 -2.27 -4.42 -7.41
CA PHE A 344 -1.89 -5.61 -8.16
C PHE A 344 -0.36 -5.80 -8.21
N TYR A 345 0.38 -4.72 -8.43
CA TYR A 345 1.84 -4.71 -8.37
C TYR A 345 2.35 -5.10 -6.99
N GLN A 346 1.79 -4.51 -5.93
CA GLN A 346 2.13 -4.87 -4.55
C GLN A 346 1.91 -6.36 -4.30
N LEU A 347 0.77 -6.91 -4.73
CA LEU A 347 0.49 -8.35 -4.61
C LEU A 347 1.56 -9.21 -5.30
N LEU A 348 2.00 -8.83 -6.50
CA LEU A 348 3.07 -9.54 -7.21
C LEU A 348 4.40 -9.48 -6.45
N THR A 349 4.77 -8.31 -5.91
CA THR A 349 5.99 -8.18 -5.11
C THR A 349 5.95 -8.95 -3.79
N GLU A 350 4.76 -9.14 -3.22
CA GLU A 350 4.55 -9.91 -1.99
C GLU A 350 4.49 -11.43 -2.22
N THR A 351 4.26 -11.90 -3.45
CA THR A 351 3.95 -13.31 -3.71
C THR A 351 4.83 -14.01 -4.73
N ILE A 352 5.46 -13.26 -5.64
CA ILE A 352 6.26 -13.81 -6.74
C ILE A 352 7.69 -13.27 -6.70
N ASP A 353 7.84 -11.94 -6.73
CA ASP A 353 9.17 -11.34 -6.83
C ASP A 353 9.22 -9.94 -6.21
N GLU A 354 9.85 -9.85 -5.03
CA GLU A 354 10.04 -8.61 -4.29
C GLU A 354 10.85 -7.54 -5.03
N SER A 355 11.63 -7.97 -6.02
CA SER A 355 12.52 -7.10 -6.79
C SER A 355 11.94 -6.80 -8.17
N ALA A 356 10.70 -7.22 -8.43
CA ALA A 356 10.00 -6.87 -9.64
C ALA A 356 9.94 -5.34 -9.81
N GLN A 357 9.92 -4.88 -11.06
CA GLN A 357 9.84 -3.46 -11.39
C GLN A 357 8.71 -3.22 -12.37
N ILE A 358 7.91 -2.19 -12.14
CA ILE A 358 6.86 -1.78 -13.06
C ILE A 358 7.36 -0.67 -13.98
N THR A 359 7.13 -0.83 -15.27
CA THR A 359 7.47 0.13 -16.33
C THR A 359 6.33 0.23 -17.35
N LEU A 360 6.40 1.22 -18.24
CA LEU A 360 5.51 1.29 -19.39
C LEU A 360 5.97 0.34 -20.48
N PHE A 361 5.01 -0.30 -21.13
CA PHE A 361 5.29 -1.17 -22.25
C PHE A 361 5.42 -0.35 -23.54
N ASP A 362 6.66 -0.17 -24.01
CA ASP A 362 6.95 0.50 -25.29
C ASP A 362 7.02 -0.50 -26.46
N ASP A 363 6.01 -0.43 -27.34
CA ASP A 363 5.90 -1.24 -28.57
C ASP A 363 7.05 -0.98 -29.58
N GLU A 364 7.75 0.16 -29.50
CA GLU A 364 8.82 0.50 -30.47
C GLU A 364 10.05 -0.42 -30.38
N SER A 365 10.30 -1.00 -29.20
CA SER A 365 11.43 -1.92 -28.99
C SER A 365 11.20 -3.30 -29.65
N ALA A 366 9.95 -3.76 -29.74
CA ALA A 366 9.56 -5.08 -30.25
C ALA A 366 9.68 -5.22 -31.78
N TYR A 367 9.65 -4.12 -32.52
CA TYR A 367 9.83 -4.12 -33.98
C TYR A 367 11.27 -3.83 -34.42
N SER A 368 12.12 -3.30 -33.54
CA SER A 368 13.53 -2.98 -33.85
C SER A 368 14.42 -4.22 -34.08
N THR A 369 14.06 -5.37 -33.51
CA THR A 369 14.80 -6.65 -33.64
C THR A 369 14.34 -7.52 -34.81
N SER A 370 13.36 -7.06 -35.60
CA SER A 370 12.89 -7.76 -36.81
C SER A 370 13.52 -7.26 -38.12
N ALA A 371 14.47 -6.32 -38.03
CA ALA A 371 15.21 -5.78 -39.17
C ALA A 371 16.73 -5.92 -38.96
N SER A 372 17.25 -7.15 -39.03
CA SER A 372 18.67 -7.41 -39.28
C SER A 372 18.88 -8.69 -40.07
#